data_AF-A0A814LJK5-F1
#
_entry.id   AF-A0A814LJK5-F1
#
_cell.length_a   1.000
_cell.length_b   1.000
_cell.length_c   1.000
_cell.angle_alpha   90.00
_cell.angle_beta   90.00
_cell.angle_gamma   90.00
#
_symmetry.space_group_name_H-M   'P 1'
#
loop_
_entity.id
_entity.type
_entity.pdbx_description
1 polymer ?
#
loop_
_entity_poly.entity_id
_entity_poly.type
_entity_poly.pdbx_seq_one_letter_code
_entity_poly.pdbx_strand_id
1 'polypeptide(L)'
;MNGRPKSTSVNIPSQAVKNLTVEEMYNKEKYDLSTMKEGDVFKMLDTKKEGLNDDQIKERLEKFGHNRLDEKTQSPIIQFLLFMWNPLSWVMEAAAVVAIAVSNGGGRAPDWEDFVGIILLLLANSIIGFIEQRNAGSAVKSLMKSLAPEAKVKRNGQWKVIDAAELVPGDIIGIKLGDVVPADGRLIVEQGDISIDQAALTGESLPVDKKHGDEIFSGSICKQGEGEAVVIGTGVNTFFGRAAKLVGSANDEVGHLQTILAKIGNFCIVAIGIFIIAEIFVMYAGFRYSYRRGINNILVLLIGGIPIAMPTVLSVTLAIGARQLSEHKAIVTHVTAIEELAAVTILCSDKTGTLTLNRLVVDKDTIKKYADIGSGEIIRYAAIASRLEHPDAIDTCIISTFGDKDKVRDGIQELDFKPFNPTIKRTEITYKETKDGSVHRISKGMSHTILDLCTRDKTDQQIKQLNADVDEFAGRGLRALAVAIEDVPSGEKDGKGNGFKLIGLLPIYDPPREDTKETIERALELGKYLFYILVPIFMI
;
A
#
# COMPACT_ATOMS: atom_id res chain seq x y z
N MET A 1 -9.33 -30.36 16.54
CA MET A 1 -8.33 -30.75 17.54
C MET A 1 -7.10 -29.88 17.32
N ASN A 2 -7.07 -28.65 17.85
CA ASN A 2 -5.93 -27.74 17.67
C ASN A 2 -5.20 -27.63 19.00
N GLY A 3 -4.29 -28.57 19.26
CA GLY A 3 -3.36 -28.45 20.37
C GLY A 3 -2.38 -27.32 20.07
N ARG A 4 -2.41 -26.25 20.87
CA ARG A 4 -1.34 -25.24 20.87
C ARG A 4 0.00 -25.97 21.09
N PRO A 5 1.05 -25.71 20.28
CA PRO A 5 2.37 -26.29 20.53
C PRO A 5 2.85 -25.87 21.92
N LYS A 6 3.28 -26.84 22.73
CA LYS A 6 3.85 -26.59 24.06
C LYS A 6 5.09 -25.72 23.90
N SER A 7 5.17 -24.60 24.65
CA SER A 7 6.34 -23.72 24.65
C SER A 7 7.60 -24.50 25.03
N THR A 8 8.52 -24.70 24.10
CA THR A 8 9.77 -25.44 24.33
C THR A 8 10.80 -24.48 24.92
N SER A 9 11.26 -24.71 26.15
CA SER A 9 12.42 -23.98 26.70
C SER A 9 13.69 -24.55 26.08
N VAL A 10 14.32 -23.80 25.18
CA VAL A 10 15.57 -24.19 24.51
C VAL A 10 16.75 -23.57 25.26
N ASN A 11 17.86 -24.30 25.38
CA ASN A 11 19.08 -23.77 25.99
C ASN A 11 19.73 -22.76 25.03
N ILE A 12 19.64 -21.46 25.36
CA ILE A 12 20.08 -20.37 24.49
C ILE A 12 21.54 -20.02 24.80
N PRO A 13 22.45 -20.03 23.82
CA PRO A 13 23.83 -19.58 24.02
C PRO A 13 23.88 -18.08 24.35
N SER A 14 24.77 -17.68 25.27
CA SER A 14 25.01 -16.26 25.57
C SER A 14 25.45 -15.51 24.31
N GLN A 15 24.86 -14.35 24.05
CA GLN A 15 25.08 -13.55 22.82
C GLN A 15 24.81 -14.33 21.53
N ALA A 16 23.68 -15.05 21.48
CA ALA A 16 23.24 -15.82 20.31
C ALA A 16 23.28 -15.00 19.00
N VAL A 17 22.86 -13.74 19.03
CA VAL A 17 22.90 -12.83 17.85
C VAL A 17 24.33 -12.62 17.32
N LYS A 18 25.36 -12.65 18.17
CA LYS A 18 26.76 -12.49 17.74
C LYS A 18 27.35 -13.80 17.23
N ASN A 19 27.07 -14.89 17.93
CA ASN A 19 27.76 -16.17 17.73
C ASN A 19 27.12 -17.09 16.67
N LEU A 20 25.82 -16.97 16.41
CA LEU A 20 25.13 -17.81 15.41
C LEU A 20 25.20 -17.19 14.02
N THR A 21 25.26 -18.02 12.98
CA THR A 21 25.06 -17.55 11.60
C THR A 21 23.59 -17.17 11.37
N VAL A 22 23.31 -16.33 10.36
CA VAL A 22 21.95 -15.90 10.01
C VAL A 22 21.07 -17.12 9.69
N GLU A 23 21.60 -18.08 8.93
CA GLU A 23 20.89 -19.31 8.57
C GLU A 23 20.56 -20.20 9.78
N GLU A 24 21.48 -20.31 10.74
CA GLU A 24 21.23 -21.07 11.98
C GLU A 24 20.18 -20.41 12.87
N MET A 25 20.13 -19.08 12.87
CA MET A 25 19.18 -18.30 13.67
C MET A 25 17.75 -18.42 13.15
N TYR A 26 17.57 -18.55 11.83
CA TYR A 26 16.26 -18.74 11.19
C TYR A 26 15.90 -20.22 10.95
N ASN A 27 16.71 -21.16 11.43
CA ASN A 27 16.38 -22.58 11.36
C ASN A 27 15.27 -22.91 12.37
N LYS A 28 14.03 -23.03 11.88
CA LYS A 28 12.84 -23.34 12.68
C LYS A 28 12.93 -24.65 13.46
N GLU A 29 13.76 -25.61 13.05
CA GLU A 29 13.94 -26.87 13.78
C GLU A 29 14.80 -26.70 15.04
N LYS A 30 15.69 -25.70 15.07
CA LYS A 30 16.57 -25.41 16.21
C LYS A 30 16.01 -24.29 17.09
N TYR A 31 15.56 -23.20 16.48
CA TYR A 31 15.11 -22.01 17.19
C TYR A 31 13.86 -21.40 16.53
N ASP A 32 12.68 -21.75 17.05
CA ASP A 32 11.43 -21.18 16.58
C ASP A 32 11.03 -19.95 17.40
N LEU A 33 11.47 -18.78 16.93
CA LEU A 33 11.17 -17.48 17.54
C LEU A 33 9.67 -17.17 17.62
N SER A 34 8.82 -17.86 16.84
CA SER A 34 7.36 -17.71 16.87
C SER A 34 6.71 -18.41 18.07
N THR A 35 7.27 -19.53 18.55
CA THR A 35 6.67 -20.38 19.59
C THR A 35 7.41 -20.38 20.93
N MET A 36 8.63 -19.84 20.98
CA MET A 36 9.42 -19.67 22.22
C MET A 36 8.72 -18.80 23.28
N LYS A 37 9.20 -18.80 24.53
CA LYS A 37 8.68 -17.85 25.53
C LYS A 37 9.23 -16.45 25.26
N GLU A 38 8.47 -15.41 25.59
CA GLU A 38 8.88 -14.01 25.39
C GLU A 38 10.29 -13.73 25.95
N GLY A 39 10.55 -14.10 27.21
CA GLY A 39 11.86 -13.90 27.84
C GLY A 39 13.02 -14.63 27.14
N ASP A 40 12.73 -15.73 26.44
CA ASP A 40 13.72 -16.48 25.66
C ASP A 40 13.97 -15.80 24.31
N VAL A 41 12.95 -15.18 23.71
CA VAL A 41 13.09 -14.34 22.50
C VAL A 41 13.95 -13.10 22.79
N PHE A 42 13.71 -12.42 23.92
CA PHE A 42 14.54 -11.27 24.32
C PHE A 42 16.01 -11.65 24.56
N LYS A 43 16.26 -12.83 25.17
CA LYS A 43 17.62 -13.35 25.36
C LYS A 43 18.28 -13.74 24.04
N MET A 44 17.53 -14.39 23.14
CA MET A 44 18.06 -14.85 21.87
C MET A 44 18.36 -13.69 20.92
N LEU A 45 17.53 -12.65 20.93
CA LEU A 45 17.71 -11.41 20.16
C LEU A 45 18.60 -10.37 20.86
N ASP A 46 19.11 -10.67 22.05
CA ASP A 46 19.90 -9.77 22.92
C ASP A 46 19.31 -8.34 22.93
N THR A 47 18.00 -8.25 23.16
CA THR A 47 17.25 -6.98 23.15
C THR A 47 16.66 -6.68 24.52
N LYS A 48 16.31 -5.42 24.77
CA LYS A 48 15.70 -4.94 26.01
C LYS A 48 14.38 -4.23 25.70
N LYS A 49 13.49 -4.08 26.70
CA LYS A 49 12.22 -3.33 26.56
C LYS A 49 12.39 -1.84 26.21
N GLU A 50 13.60 -1.32 26.38
CA GLU A 50 13.99 0.05 26.00
C GLU A 50 14.42 0.15 24.52
N GLY A 51 14.56 -0.98 23.82
CA GLY A 51 15.04 -1.03 22.44
C GLY A 51 16.54 -1.26 22.33
N LEU A 52 17.05 -1.20 21.09
CA LEU A 52 18.46 -1.39 20.75
C LEU A 52 19.26 -0.10 20.83
N ASN A 53 20.59 -0.25 21.01
CA ASN A 53 21.56 0.84 20.93
C ASN A 53 22.13 1.00 19.51
N ASP A 54 22.62 2.21 19.19
CA ASP A 54 23.11 2.55 17.85
C ASP A 54 24.26 1.64 17.36
N ASP A 55 25.15 1.22 18.26
CA ASP A 55 26.25 0.29 17.92
C ASP A 55 25.74 -1.12 17.59
N GLN A 56 24.74 -1.60 18.33
CA GLN A 56 24.12 -2.91 18.06
C GLN A 56 23.37 -2.91 16.72
N ILE A 57 22.80 -1.76 16.34
CA ILE A 57 22.09 -1.60 15.07
C ILE A 57 23.07 -1.68 13.90
N LYS A 58 24.21 -0.98 13.97
CA LYS A 58 25.24 -1.04 12.92
C LYS A 58 25.77 -2.46 12.73
N GLU A 59 26.10 -3.14 13.83
CA GLU A 59 26.58 -4.54 13.80
C GLU A 59 25.53 -5.48 13.18
N ARG A 60 24.24 -5.27 13.46
CA ARG A 60 23.14 -6.07 12.90
C ARG A 60 22.85 -5.74 11.44
N LEU A 61 22.97 -4.48 11.01
CA LEU A 61 22.84 -4.10 9.60
C LEU A 61 23.95 -4.72 8.75
N GLU A 62 25.18 -4.78 9.26
CA GLU A 62 26.29 -5.46 8.58
C GLU A 62 26.06 -6.98 8.48
N LYS A 63 25.48 -7.58 9.53
CA LYS A 63 25.27 -9.05 9.60
C LYS A 63 24.02 -9.55 8.87
N PHE A 64 22.88 -8.89 9.06
CA PHE A 64 21.58 -9.32 8.52
C PHE A 64 21.21 -8.60 7.22
N GLY A 65 21.87 -7.49 6.90
CA GLY A 65 21.50 -6.64 5.78
C GLY A 65 20.29 -5.75 6.09
N HIS A 66 19.87 -5.00 5.07
CA HIS A 66 18.71 -4.12 5.16
C HIS A 66 17.41 -4.92 5.06
N ASN A 67 16.33 -4.41 5.67
CA ASN A 67 14.98 -4.96 5.55
C ASN A 67 14.36 -4.64 4.18
N ARG A 68 14.95 -5.17 3.11
CA ARG A 68 14.46 -5.09 1.74
C ARG A 68 14.65 -6.45 1.08
N LEU A 69 13.86 -6.73 0.04
CA LEU A 69 14.13 -7.87 -0.83
C LEU A 69 15.35 -7.54 -1.70
N ASP A 70 16.20 -8.53 -1.95
CA ASP A 70 17.41 -8.34 -2.74
C ASP A 70 17.07 -7.82 -4.15
N GLU A 71 17.40 -6.56 -4.42
CA GLU A 71 17.44 -6.04 -5.78
C GLU A 71 18.67 -6.61 -6.48
N LYS A 72 18.49 -7.30 -7.61
CA LYS A 72 19.60 -7.68 -8.50
C LYS A 72 20.26 -6.41 -9.02
N THR A 73 21.28 -5.92 -8.32
CA THR A 73 22.09 -4.80 -8.78
C THR A 73 22.98 -5.27 -9.92
N GLN A 74 22.65 -4.88 -11.15
CA GLN A 74 23.55 -5.09 -12.27
C GLN A 74 24.66 -4.05 -12.22
N SER A 75 25.90 -4.46 -12.52
CA SER A 75 27.01 -3.52 -12.56
C SER A 75 26.80 -2.52 -13.72
N PRO A 76 27.20 -1.25 -13.56
CA PRO A 76 27.02 -0.24 -14.61
C PRO A 76 27.71 -0.60 -15.93
N ILE A 77 28.83 -1.33 -15.85
CA ILE A 77 29.59 -1.79 -17.02
C ILE A 77 28.83 -2.91 -17.75
N ILE A 78 28.24 -3.86 -17.01
CA ILE A 78 27.42 -4.92 -17.61
C ILE A 78 26.17 -4.32 -18.25
N GLN A 79 25.52 -3.34 -17.61
CA GLN A 79 24.41 -2.61 -18.20
C GLN A 79 24.80 -1.91 -19.51
N PHE A 80 25.96 -1.24 -19.54
CA PHE A 80 26.49 -0.62 -20.76
C PHE A 80 26.77 -1.65 -21.88
N LEU A 81 27.36 -2.80 -21.54
CA LEU A 81 27.63 -3.86 -22.51
C LEU A 81 26.34 -4.53 -23.00
N LEU A 82 25.32 -4.66 -22.15
CA LEU A 82 24.00 -5.17 -22.54
C LEU A 82 23.31 -4.25 -23.55
N PHE A 83 23.56 -2.93 -23.52
CA PHE A 83 23.07 -2.02 -24.57
C PHE A 83 23.69 -2.32 -25.94
N MET A 84 24.93 -2.80 -26.00
CA MET A 84 25.57 -3.25 -27.24
C MET A 84 25.08 -4.63 -27.69
N TRP A 85 24.52 -5.42 -26.78
CA TRP A 85 24.15 -6.82 -27.01
C TRP A 85 22.64 -7.02 -27.16
N ASN A 86 22.03 -6.26 -28.08
CA ASN A 86 20.63 -6.45 -28.45
C ASN A 86 20.50 -7.02 -29.89
N PRO A 87 19.38 -7.66 -30.25
CA PRO A 87 19.21 -8.29 -31.57
C PRO A 87 19.44 -7.34 -32.76
N LEU A 88 19.14 -6.04 -32.60
CA LEU A 88 19.38 -5.03 -33.64
C LEU A 88 20.86 -4.69 -33.78
N SER A 89 21.60 -4.67 -32.68
CA SER A 89 23.05 -4.44 -32.65
C SER A 89 23.82 -5.61 -33.24
N TRP A 90 23.33 -6.84 -33.11
CA TRP A 90 23.92 -8.00 -33.79
C TRP A 90 23.90 -7.88 -35.32
N VAL A 91 22.83 -7.31 -35.88
CA VAL A 91 22.75 -7.09 -37.33
C VAL A 91 23.73 -6.00 -37.77
N MET A 92 23.92 -4.96 -36.96
CA MET A 92 24.93 -3.93 -37.21
C MET A 92 26.36 -4.45 -37.06
N GLU A 93 26.61 -5.34 -36.09
CA GLU A 93 27.90 -6.02 -35.93
C GLU A 93 28.17 -6.94 -37.13
N ALA A 94 27.15 -7.66 -37.62
CA ALA A 94 27.24 -8.40 -38.86
C ALA A 94 27.56 -7.49 -40.06
N ALA A 95 26.95 -6.29 -40.14
CA ALA A 95 27.26 -5.31 -41.19
C ALA A 95 28.71 -4.81 -41.09
N ALA A 96 29.22 -4.57 -39.87
CA ALA A 96 30.62 -4.20 -39.64
C ALA A 96 31.57 -5.33 -40.08
N VAL A 97 31.25 -6.58 -39.78
CA VAL A 97 32.00 -7.74 -40.25
C VAL A 97 31.96 -7.85 -41.77
N VAL A 98 30.81 -7.61 -42.42
CA VAL A 98 30.69 -7.60 -43.88
C VAL A 98 31.58 -6.53 -44.52
N ALA A 99 31.66 -5.32 -43.93
CA ALA A 99 32.50 -4.23 -44.42
C ALA A 99 34.01 -4.61 -44.47
N ILE A 100 34.52 -5.34 -43.47
CA ILE A 100 35.93 -5.78 -43.44
C ILE A 100 36.16 -7.09 -44.20
N ALA A 101 35.33 -8.10 -43.96
CA ALA A 101 35.59 -9.46 -44.43
C ALA A 101 35.23 -9.64 -45.91
N VAL A 102 34.14 -9.00 -46.35
CA VAL A 102 33.50 -9.25 -47.65
C VAL A 102 33.85 -8.17 -48.67
N SER A 103 34.21 -6.95 -48.23
CA SER A 103 34.64 -5.87 -49.16
C SER A 103 36.07 -6.04 -49.73
N ASN A 104 36.68 -7.21 -49.54
CA ASN A 104 37.98 -7.57 -50.11
C ASN A 104 37.86 -7.93 -51.60
N GLY A 105 37.53 -6.95 -52.44
CA GLY A 105 37.29 -7.14 -53.87
C GLY A 105 37.90 -6.04 -54.75
N GLY A 106 38.46 -6.44 -55.89
CA GLY A 106 38.95 -5.52 -56.93
C GLY A 106 40.31 -4.86 -56.65
N GLY A 107 41.15 -5.46 -55.80
CA GLY A 107 42.52 -5.00 -55.55
C GLY A 107 42.65 -3.74 -54.69
N ARG A 108 41.57 -3.27 -54.04
CA ARG A 108 41.63 -2.19 -53.04
C ARG A 108 41.45 -2.73 -51.63
N ALA A 109 41.91 -1.96 -50.65
CA ALA A 109 41.71 -2.26 -49.24
C ALA A 109 40.21 -2.41 -48.90
N PRO A 110 39.89 -3.21 -47.86
CA PRO A 110 38.56 -3.26 -47.27
C PRO A 110 38.14 -1.87 -46.76
N ASP A 111 36.83 -1.66 -46.65
CA ASP A 111 36.25 -0.38 -46.30
C ASP A 111 36.33 -0.16 -44.79
N TRP A 112 37.55 0.11 -44.30
CA TRP A 112 37.84 0.39 -42.89
C TRP A 112 37.11 1.63 -42.37
N GLU A 113 36.85 2.60 -43.24
CA GLU A 113 36.09 3.81 -42.91
C GLU A 113 34.65 3.47 -42.49
N ASP A 114 33.99 2.58 -43.24
CA ASP A 114 32.63 2.12 -42.93
C ASP A 114 32.60 1.30 -41.64
N PHE A 115 33.58 0.41 -41.43
CA PHE A 115 33.71 -0.35 -40.19
C PHE A 115 33.86 0.55 -38.97
N VAL A 116 34.82 1.49 -39.02
CA VAL A 116 35.05 2.44 -37.92
C VAL A 116 33.82 3.31 -37.71
N GLY A 117 33.15 3.72 -38.79
CA GLY A 117 31.88 4.47 -38.74
C GLY A 117 30.77 3.70 -38.01
N ILE A 118 30.57 2.42 -38.33
CA ILE A 118 29.56 1.57 -37.68
C ILE A 118 29.88 1.36 -36.20
N ILE A 119 31.14 1.07 -35.86
CA ILE A 119 31.56 0.89 -34.46
C ILE A 119 31.38 2.18 -33.66
N LEU A 120 31.76 3.33 -34.22
CA LEU A 120 31.54 4.64 -33.58
C LEU A 120 30.04 4.94 -33.41
N LEU A 121 29.20 4.59 -34.39
CA LEU A 121 27.76 4.75 -34.29
C LEU A 121 27.16 3.89 -33.17
N LEU A 122 27.56 2.62 -33.08
CA LEU A 122 27.14 1.72 -32.00
C LEU A 122 27.57 2.26 -30.63
N LEU A 123 28.83 2.69 -30.52
CA LEU A 123 29.39 3.23 -29.29
C LEU A 123 28.69 4.53 -28.88
N ALA A 124 28.43 5.44 -29.82
CA ALA A 124 27.67 6.66 -29.56
C ALA A 124 26.25 6.35 -29.09
N ASN A 125 25.55 5.42 -29.74
CA ASN A 125 24.21 4.99 -29.34
C ASN A 125 24.21 4.36 -27.93
N SER A 126 25.20 3.52 -27.61
CA SER A 126 25.32 2.91 -26.27
C SER A 126 25.66 3.94 -25.19
N ILE A 127 26.50 4.93 -25.48
CA ILE A 127 26.80 6.03 -24.54
C ILE A 127 25.55 6.86 -24.27
N ILE A 128 24.86 7.30 -25.33
CA ILE A 128 23.63 8.09 -25.20
C ILE A 128 22.59 7.27 -24.44
N GLY A 129 22.37 6.01 -24.84
CA GLY A 129 21.44 5.11 -24.17
C GLY A 129 21.75 4.90 -22.70
N PHE A 130 23.02 4.69 -22.35
CA PHE A 130 23.44 4.50 -20.98
C PHE A 130 23.28 5.76 -20.11
N ILE A 131 23.71 6.93 -20.61
CA ILE A 131 23.59 8.20 -19.89
C ILE A 131 22.10 8.52 -19.66
N GLU A 132 21.29 8.43 -20.70
CA GLU A 132 19.87 8.72 -20.63
C GLU A 132 19.13 7.74 -19.72
N GLN A 133 19.41 6.44 -19.82
CA GLN A 133 18.81 5.42 -18.95
C GLN A 133 19.17 5.64 -17.48
N ARG A 134 20.41 6.05 -17.19
CA ARG A 134 20.87 6.31 -15.82
C ARG A 134 20.22 7.57 -15.25
N ASN A 135 20.11 8.62 -16.05
CA ASN A 135 19.45 9.87 -15.66
C ASN A 135 17.96 9.60 -15.35
N ALA A 136 17.26 8.91 -16.26
CA ALA A 136 15.90 8.42 -16.11
C ALA A 136 15.72 7.58 -14.83
N GLY A 137 16.57 6.55 -14.66
CA GLY A 137 16.50 5.63 -13.52
C GLY A 137 16.78 6.30 -12.17
N SER A 138 17.66 7.31 -12.14
CA SER A 138 17.95 8.06 -10.91
C SER A 138 16.74 8.88 -10.42
N ALA A 139 15.98 9.47 -11.35
CA ALA A 139 14.77 10.21 -11.04
C ALA A 139 13.70 9.27 -10.46
N VAL A 140 13.42 8.15 -11.14
CA VAL A 140 12.46 7.15 -10.65
C VAL A 140 12.87 6.58 -9.30
N LYS A 141 14.16 6.29 -9.10
CA LYS A 141 14.68 5.77 -7.81
C LYS A 141 14.48 6.76 -6.65
N SER A 142 14.63 8.07 -6.91
CA SER A 142 14.35 9.10 -5.90
C SER A 142 12.86 9.20 -5.54
N LEU A 143 11.98 8.99 -6.51
CA LEU A 143 10.54 8.90 -6.30
C LEU A 143 10.16 7.66 -5.49
N MET A 144 10.72 6.50 -5.84
CA MET A 144 10.52 5.26 -5.07
C MET A 144 11.01 5.38 -3.63
N LYS A 145 12.12 6.09 -3.39
CA LYS A 145 12.62 6.36 -2.04
C LYS A 145 11.64 7.22 -1.22
N SER A 146 10.87 8.10 -1.87
CA SER A 146 9.85 8.93 -1.19
C SER A 146 8.57 8.15 -0.85
N LEU A 147 8.38 6.97 -1.46
CA LEU A 147 7.32 6.01 -1.16
C LEU A 147 7.78 4.91 -0.18
N ALA A 148 9.03 4.95 0.28
CA ALA A 148 9.56 3.91 1.14
C ALA A 148 8.71 3.83 2.42
N PRO A 149 8.27 2.61 2.83
CA PRO A 149 7.48 2.46 4.04
C PRO A 149 8.26 2.98 5.24
N GLU A 150 7.61 3.78 6.10
CA GLU A 150 8.20 4.20 7.36
C GLU A 150 7.74 3.27 8.49
N ALA A 151 8.61 3.08 9.48
CA ALA A 151 8.34 2.28 10.65
C ALA A 151 8.59 3.08 11.93
N LYS A 152 7.66 2.99 12.89
CA LYS A 152 7.83 3.57 14.21
C LYS A 152 8.55 2.59 15.11
N VAL A 153 9.78 2.93 15.51
CA VAL A 153 10.67 2.08 16.31
C VAL A 153 11.00 2.72 17.66
N LYS A 154 11.29 1.88 18.65
CA LYS A 154 11.84 2.29 19.93
C LYS A 154 13.34 1.94 19.98
N ARG A 155 14.19 2.98 20.00
CA ARG A 155 15.66 2.86 20.06
C ARG A 155 16.20 3.78 21.15
N ASN A 156 17.15 3.31 21.96
CA ASN A 156 17.68 4.03 23.14
C ASN A 156 16.57 4.59 24.06
N GLY A 157 15.47 3.86 24.25
CA GLY A 157 14.33 4.27 25.09
C GLY A 157 13.37 5.28 24.46
N GLN A 158 13.65 5.81 23.27
CA GLN A 158 12.84 6.83 22.60
C GLN A 158 12.17 6.29 21.34
N TRP A 159 10.93 6.73 21.11
CA TRP A 159 10.20 6.45 19.88
C TRP A 159 10.68 7.36 18.75
N LYS A 160 11.10 6.76 17.63
CA LYS A 160 11.52 7.45 16.40
C LYS A 160 10.85 6.82 15.20
N VAL A 161 10.65 7.60 14.15
CA VAL A 161 10.20 7.10 12.84
C VAL A 161 11.43 6.97 11.97
N ILE A 162 11.61 5.79 11.35
CA ILE A 162 12.74 5.48 10.46
C ILE A 162 12.22 4.84 9.17
N ASP A 163 13.05 4.79 8.13
CA ASP A 163 12.79 3.98 6.94
C ASP A 163 12.69 2.50 7.36
N ALA A 164 11.62 1.82 6.96
CA ALA A 164 11.40 0.41 7.30
C ALA A 164 12.55 -0.48 6.82
N ALA A 165 13.34 -0.04 5.84
CA ALA A 165 14.53 -0.74 5.37
C ALA A 165 15.69 -0.78 6.36
N GLU A 166 15.73 0.14 7.32
CA GLU A 166 16.76 0.20 8.36
C GLU A 166 16.38 -0.63 9.60
N LEU A 167 15.24 -1.33 9.55
CA LEU A 167 14.84 -2.26 10.61
C LEU A 167 15.80 -3.44 10.68
N VAL A 168 16.15 -3.82 11.91
CA VAL A 168 16.98 -4.99 12.20
C VAL A 168 16.25 -5.95 13.14
N PRO A 169 16.56 -7.26 13.10
CA PRO A 169 16.03 -8.21 14.06
C PRO A 169 16.34 -7.76 15.50
N GLY A 170 15.32 -7.79 16.36
CA GLY A 170 15.36 -7.32 17.74
C GLY A 170 14.97 -5.86 17.97
N ASP A 171 14.70 -5.08 16.93
CA ASP A 171 14.05 -3.77 17.08
C ASP A 171 12.64 -3.95 17.70
N ILE A 172 12.21 -2.96 18.48
CA ILE A 172 10.82 -2.89 18.96
C ILE A 172 10.07 -1.92 18.07
N ILE A 173 9.03 -2.40 17.40
CA ILE A 173 8.15 -1.63 16.53
C ILE A 173 6.81 -1.38 17.22
N GLY A 174 6.25 -0.20 16.97
CA GLY A 174 4.89 0.15 17.37
C GLY A 174 3.96 0.06 16.17
N ILE A 175 2.81 -0.57 16.35
CA ILE A 175 1.81 -0.80 15.30
C ILE A 175 0.50 -0.19 15.75
N LYS A 176 -0.08 0.64 14.89
CA LYS A 176 -1.38 1.27 15.11
C LYS A 176 -2.39 0.85 14.05
N LEU A 177 -3.65 1.18 14.33
CA LEU A 177 -4.74 1.10 13.38
C LEU A 177 -4.34 1.72 12.03
N GLY A 178 -4.39 0.92 10.96
CA GLY A 178 -4.09 1.31 9.59
C GLY A 178 -2.63 1.14 9.18
N ASP A 179 -1.72 0.88 10.12
CA ASP A 179 -0.31 0.67 9.79
C ASP A 179 -0.10 -0.67 9.09
N VAL A 180 0.81 -0.66 8.11
CA VAL A 180 1.34 -1.88 7.50
C VAL A 180 2.46 -2.40 8.37
N VAL A 181 2.41 -3.69 8.72
CA VAL A 181 3.46 -4.35 9.50
C VAL A 181 4.74 -4.42 8.65
N PRO A 182 5.85 -3.77 9.05
CA PRO A 182 7.01 -3.57 8.18
C PRO A 182 7.99 -4.75 8.14
N ALA A 183 7.88 -5.68 9.10
CA ALA A 183 8.75 -6.85 9.24
C ALA A 183 8.03 -7.93 10.05
N ASP A 184 8.47 -9.18 9.98
CA ASP A 184 7.91 -10.23 10.84
C ASP A 184 8.26 -9.94 12.30
N GLY A 185 7.26 -10.01 13.16
CA GLY A 185 7.38 -9.59 14.55
C GLY A 185 6.66 -10.52 15.50
N ARG A 186 6.95 -10.36 16.78
CA ARG A 186 6.26 -11.03 17.88
C ARG A 186 5.64 -10.01 18.81
N LEU A 187 4.35 -10.12 19.06
CA LEU A 187 3.61 -9.17 19.88
C LEU A 187 4.08 -9.24 21.35
N ILE A 188 4.46 -8.11 21.93
CA ILE A 188 4.94 -7.98 23.32
C ILE A 188 4.01 -7.11 24.20
N VAL A 189 3.20 -6.25 23.60
CA VAL A 189 2.21 -5.44 24.30
C VAL A 189 0.98 -5.33 23.42
N GLU A 190 -0.19 -5.59 24.00
CA GLU A 190 -1.49 -5.37 23.36
C GLU A 190 -2.26 -4.27 24.09
N GLN A 191 -2.82 -3.32 23.34
CA GLN A 191 -3.76 -2.33 23.85
C GLN A 191 -5.09 -2.50 23.10
N GLY A 192 -6.02 -3.19 23.75
CA GLY A 192 -7.29 -3.62 23.16
C GLY A 192 -7.16 -4.90 22.33
N ASP A 193 -8.24 -5.30 21.68
CA ASP A 193 -8.24 -6.43 20.76
C ASP A 193 -7.55 -6.03 19.46
N ILE A 194 -6.39 -6.65 19.18
CA ILE A 194 -5.65 -6.41 17.95
C ILE A 194 -6.15 -7.36 16.87
N SER A 195 -6.60 -6.80 15.75
CA SER A 195 -7.02 -7.58 14.59
C SER A 195 -6.17 -7.22 13.38
N ILE A 196 -5.57 -8.22 12.74
CA ILE A 196 -4.63 -8.03 11.63
C ILE A 196 -5.17 -8.73 10.39
N ASP A 197 -5.25 -7.98 9.30
CA ASP A 197 -5.61 -8.46 7.98
C ASP A 197 -4.37 -9.08 7.31
N GLN A 198 -4.45 -10.39 7.07
CA GLN A 198 -3.41 -11.19 6.44
C GLN A 198 -3.84 -11.67 5.04
N ALA A 199 -4.88 -11.08 4.45
CA ALA A 199 -5.45 -11.51 3.16
C ALA A 199 -4.40 -11.54 2.04
N ALA A 200 -3.47 -10.59 2.03
CA ALA A 200 -2.38 -10.53 1.05
C ALA A 200 -1.40 -11.73 1.13
N LEU A 201 -1.33 -12.40 2.29
CA LEU A 201 -0.37 -13.48 2.57
C LEU A 201 -1.03 -14.86 2.56
N THR A 202 -2.24 -14.98 3.10
CA THR A 202 -2.94 -16.26 3.27
C THR A 202 -4.05 -16.46 2.24
N GLY A 203 -4.53 -15.38 1.60
CA GLY A 203 -5.71 -15.41 0.74
C GLY A 203 -7.04 -15.46 1.52
N GLU A 204 -7.01 -15.46 2.86
CA GLU A 204 -8.20 -15.45 3.70
C GLU A 204 -8.69 -14.03 3.95
N SER A 205 -9.97 -13.76 3.68
CA SER A 205 -10.52 -12.39 3.71
C SER A 205 -10.91 -11.87 5.10
N LEU A 206 -10.93 -12.73 6.12
CA LEU A 206 -11.30 -12.31 7.48
C LEU A 206 -10.04 -11.95 8.28
N PRO A 207 -10.01 -10.76 8.92
CA PRO A 207 -8.95 -10.40 9.85
C PRO A 207 -8.81 -11.42 10.97
N VAL A 208 -7.57 -11.67 11.38
CA VAL A 208 -7.24 -12.63 12.44
C VAL A 208 -6.91 -11.86 13.71
N ASP A 209 -7.59 -12.20 14.81
CA ASP A 209 -7.31 -11.61 16.11
C ASP A 209 -5.98 -12.15 16.66
N LYS A 210 -5.13 -11.23 17.11
CA LYS A 210 -3.78 -11.51 17.62
C LYS A 210 -3.70 -11.13 19.08
N LYS A 211 -3.06 -11.99 19.87
CA LYS A 211 -2.86 -11.79 21.30
C LYS A 211 -1.39 -11.62 21.64
N HIS A 212 -1.13 -11.17 22.86
CA HIS A 212 0.20 -11.14 23.44
C HIS A 212 0.97 -12.46 23.22
N GLY A 213 2.15 -12.35 22.60
CA GLY A 213 3.03 -13.47 22.29
C GLY A 213 2.79 -14.12 20.93
N ASP A 214 1.75 -13.75 20.18
CA ASP A 214 1.50 -14.25 18.82
C ASP A 214 2.44 -13.58 17.79
N GLU A 215 2.65 -14.28 16.68
CA GLU A 215 3.43 -13.81 15.53
C GLU A 215 2.57 -12.93 14.60
N ILE A 216 3.20 -11.87 14.11
CA ILE A 216 2.67 -10.94 13.10
C ILE A 216 3.59 -10.97 11.86
N PHE A 217 3.00 -10.82 10.68
CA PHE A 217 3.72 -10.99 9.42
C PHE A 217 3.90 -9.68 8.66
N SER A 218 5.06 -9.51 8.05
CA SER A 218 5.37 -8.41 7.14
C SER A 218 4.34 -8.31 6.02
N GLY A 219 3.85 -7.09 5.74
CA GLY A 219 2.84 -6.82 4.71
C GLY A 219 1.39 -7.00 5.17
N SER A 220 1.16 -7.44 6.41
CA SER A 220 -0.19 -7.46 7.00
C SER A 220 -0.63 -6.05 7.42
N ILE A 221 -1.94 -5.80 7.51
CA ILE A 221 -2.47 -4.48 7.88
C ILE A 221 -3.19 -4.57 9.22
N CYS A 222 -2.85 -3.70 10.17
CA CYS A 222 -3.56 -3.62 11.45
C CYS A 222 -4.95 -2.99 11.23
N LYS A 223 -6.02 -3.76 11.40
CA LYS A 223 -7.41 -3.31 11.22
C LYS A 223 -8.06 -2.82 12.51
N GLN A 224 -7.58 -3.27 13.67
CA GLN A 224 -8.06 -2.87 15.00
C GLN A 224 -6.94 -3.00 16.04
N GLY A 225 -7.02 -2.19 17.10
CA GLY A 225 -6.10 -2.20 18.23
C GLY A 225 -4.80 -1.42 18.01
N GLU A 226 -4.00 -1.31 19.06
CA GLU A 226 -2.63 -0.81 19.02
C GLU A 226 -1.72 -1.81 19.77
N GLY A 227 -0.48 -1.97 19.33
CA GLY A 227 0.44 -2.92 19.97
C GLY A 227 1.90 -2.61 19.73
N GLU A 228 2.75 -3.21 20.56
CA GLU A 228 4.19 -3.23 20.38
C GLU A 228 4.63 -4.65 20.02
N ALA A 229 5.56 -4.78 19.09
CA ALA A 229 6.11 -6.06 18.67
C ALA A 229 7.64 -6.00 18.57
N VAL A 230 8.30 -7.11 18.91
CA VAL A 230 9.74 -7.29 18.66
C VAL A 230 9.94 -7.90 17.28
N VAL A 231 10.81 -7.30 16.47
CA VAL A 231 11.12 -7.80 15.12
C VAL A 231 11.88 -9.12 15.24
N ILE A 232 11.34 -10.19 14.65
CA ILE A 232 11.95 -11.52 14.62
C ILE A 232 12.62 -11.81 13.28
N GLY A 233 12.13 -11.21 12.19
CA GLY A 233 12.63 -11.47 10.84
C GLY A 233 12.54 -10.25 9.93
N THR A 234 13.57 -10.01 9.12
CA THR A 234 13.65 -8.89 8.17
C THR A 234 13.95 -9.37 6.75
N GLY A 235 13.51 -8.58 5.76
CA GLY A 235 13.80 -8.73 4.33
C GLY A 235 13.41 -10.11 3.81
N VAL A 236 14.37 -10.77 3.16
CA VAL A 236 14.22 -12.13 2.60
C VAL A 236 13.92 -13.22 3.63
N ASN A 237 14.16 -12.96 4.93
CA ASN A 237 13.93 -13.93 6.00
C ASN A 237 12.50 -13.88 6.56
N THR A 238 11.71 -12.88 6.17
CA THR A 238 10.29 -12.82 6.50
C THR A 238 9.50 -13.94 5.80
N PHE A 239 8.31 -14.25 6.28
CA PHE A 239 7.39 -15.18 5.61
C PHE A 239 7.08 -14.69 4.19
N PHE A 240 6.74 -13.40 4.05
CA PHE A 240 6.52 -12.77 2.75
C PHE A 240 7.77 -12.85 1.86
N GLY A 241 8.95 -12.51 2.38
CA GLY A 241 10.18 -12.50 1.61
C GLY A 241 10.62 -13.87 1.14
N ARG A 242 10.41 -14.92 1.95
CA ARG A 242 10.64 -16.32 1.53
C ARG A 242 9.68 -16.75 0.43
N ALA A 243 8.40 -16.41 0.55
CA ALA A 243 7.42 -16.68 -0.51
C ALA A 243 7.76 -15.93 -1.80
N ALA A 244 8.10 -14.64 -1.69
CA ALA A 244 8.51 -13.80 -2.81
C ALA A 244 9.79 -14.31 -3.49
N LYS A 245 10.76 -14.84 -2.74
CA LYS A 245 11.98 -15.44 -3.30
C LYS A 245 11.67 -16.69 -4.14
N LEU A 246 10.69 -17.50 -3.73
CA LEU A 246 10.26 -18.69 -4.48
C LEU A 246 9.52 -18.31 -5.77
N VAL A 247 8.66 -17.29 -5.71
CA VAL A 247 7.86 -16.81 -6.85
C VAL A 247 8.67 -15.96 -7.82
N GLY A 248 9.62 -15.15 -7.32
CA GLY A 248 10.48 -14.28 -8.13
C GLY A 248 11.45 -15.03 -9.04
N SER A 249 11.66 -16.33 -8.81
CA SER A 249 12.35 -17.22 -9.74
C SER A 249 11.47 -17.68 -10.93
N ALA A 250 10.15 -17.44 -10.88
CA ALA A 250 9.20 -17.94 -11.87
C ALA A 250 8.67 -16.87 -12.85
N ASN A 251 8.75 -15.57 -12.52
CA ASN A 251 8.11 -14.49 -13.30
C ASN A 251 9.10 -13.42 -13.82
N ASP A 252 10.04 -13.80 -14.68
CA ASP A 252 10.59 -12.85 -15.66
C ASP A 252 9.63 -12.79 -16.86
N GLU A 253 8.40 -12.32 -16.65
CA GLU A 253 7.50 -12.02 -17.77
C GLU A 253 8.03 -10.78 -18.50
N VAL A 254 8.48 -10.98 -19.74
CA VAL A 254 8.95 -9.93 -20.63
C VAL A 254 7.83 -8.89 -20.79
N GLY A 255 8.09 -7.64 -20.38
CA GLY A 255 7.08 -6.59 -20.37
C GLY A 255 6.41 -6.36 -21.74
N HIS A 256 5.16 -5.90 -21.74
CA HIS A 256 4.38 -5.71 -22.98
C HIS A 256 5.11 -4.85 -24.02
N LEU A 257 5.70 -3.74 -23.58
CA LEU A 257 6.52 -2.85 -24.43
C LEU A 257 7.74 -3.56 -25.04
N GLN A 258 8.43 -4.42 -24.27
CA GLN A 258 9.56 -5.21 -24.79
C GLN A 258 9.08 -6.20 -25.86
N THR A 259 7.89 -6.78 -25.67
CA THR A 259 7.26 -7.64 -26.69
C THR A 259 6.91 -6.87 -27.96
N ILE A 260 6.35 -5.66 -27.84
CA ILE A 260 6.07 -4.79 -29.00
C ILE A 260 7.36 -4.42 -29.72
N LEU A 261 8.37 -4.00 -28.98
CA LEU A 261 9.67 -3.61 -29.53
C LEU A 261 10.36 -4.79 -30.24
N ALA A 262 10.25 -6.01 -29.68
CA ALA A 262 10.74 -7.22 -30.32
C ALA A 262 9.98 -7.54 -31.62
N LYS A 263 8.66 -7.34 -31.66
CA LYS A 263 7.85 -7.51 -32.88
C LYS A 263 8.26 -6.51 -33.96
N ILE A 264 8.44 -5.24 -33.61
CA ILE A 264 8.88 -4.20 -34.55
C ILE A 264 10.30 -4.51 -35.05
N GLY A 265 11.21 -4.86 -34.15
CA GLY A 265 12.56 -5.27 -34.51
C GLY A 265 12.58 -6.47 -35.46
N ASN A 266 11.78 -7.50 -35.18
CA ASN A 266 11.65 -8.67 -36.05
C ASN A 266 11.07 -8.30 -37.43
N PHE A 267 10.05 -7.43 -37.47
CA PHE A 267 9.51 -6.92 -38.73
C PHE A 267 10.59 -6.19 -39.56
N CYS A 268 11.39 -5.31 -38.95
CA CYS A 268 12.50 -4.63 -39.62
C CYS A 268 13.55 -5.62 -40.14
N ILE A 269 13.95 -6.62 -39.33
CA ILE A 269 14.94 -7.63 -39.73
C ILE A 269 14.44 -8.45 -40.91
N VAL A 270 13.19 -8.91 -40.88
CA VAL A 270 12.58 -9.68 -41.97
C VAL A 270 12.46 -8.83 -43.24
N ALA A 271 12.02 -7.58 -43.11
CA ALA A 271 11.92 -6.66 -44.25
C ALA A 271 13.29 -6.42 -44.90
N ILE A 272 14.31 -6.07 -44.10
CA ILE A 272 15.69 -5.88 -44.57
C ILE A 272 16.20 -7.15 -45.25
N GLY A 273 15.98 -8.34 -44.66
CA GLY A 273 16.38 -9.61 -45.26
C GLY A 273 15.74 -9.84 -46.63
N ILE A 274 14.44 -9.57 -46.78
CA ILE A 274 13.73 -9.67 -48.07
C ILE A 274 14.31 -8.67 -49.08
N PHE A 275 14.55 -7.43 -48.67
CA PHE A 275 15.13 -6.40 -49.56
C PHE A 275 16.55 -6.73 -49.98
N ILE A 276 17.40 -7.25 -49.08
CA ILE A 276 18.76 -7.71 -49.41
C ILE A 276 18.71 -8.82 -50.46
N ILE A 277 17.84 -9.83 -50.26
CA ILE A 277 17.69 -10.92 -51.22
C ILE A 277 17.23 -10.38 -52.58
N ALA A 278 16.22 -9.50 -52.58
CA ALA A 278 15.73 -8.88 -53.81
C ALA A 278 16.81 -8.07 -54.53
N GLU A 279 17.59 -7.26 -53.81
CA GLU A 279 18.72 -6.52 -54.38
C GLU A 279 19.79 -7.45 -54.96
N ILE A 280 20.16 -8.53 -54.27
CA ILE A 280 21.12 -9.50 -54.79
C ILE A 280 20.63 -10.08 -56.13
N PHE A 281 19.36 -10.49 -56.22
CA PHE A 281 18.80 -11.01 -57.47
C PHE A 281 18.81 -9.96 -58.58
N VAL A 282 18.33 -8.74 -58.31
CA VAL A 282 18.25 -7.67 -59.32
C VAL A 282 19.65 -7.26 -59.79
N MET A 283 20.59 -7.05 -58.86
CA MET A 283 21.92 -6.51 -59.16
C MET A 283 22.81 -7.53 -59.88
N TYR A 284 22.81 -8.79 -59.43
CA TYR A 284 23.72 -9.81 -59.96
C TYR A 284 23.11 -10.60 -61.12
N ALA A 285 21.83 -10.97 -61.04
CA ALA A 285 21.18 -11.73 -62.12
C ALA A 285 20.65 -10.81 -63.23
N GLY A 286 20.10 -9.64 -62.89
CA GLY A 286 19.55 -8.67 -63.85
C GLY A 286 20.61 -7.76 -64.48
N PHE A 287 21.30 -6.96 -63.65
CA PHE A 287 22.21 -5.91 -64.14
C PHE A 287 23.69 -6.29 -64.21
N ARG A 288 24.07 -7.50 -63.76
CA ARG A 288 25.46 -8.02 -63.72
C ARG A 288 26.46 -7.03 -63.11
N TYR A 289 26.12 -6.44 -61.99
CA TYR A 289 27.00 -5.52 -61.27
C TYR A 289 28.29 -6.20 -60.78
N SER A 290 29.34 -5.39 -60.63
CA SER A 290 30.58 -5.82 -59.97
C SER A 290 30.30 -6.14 -58.50
N TYR A 291 30.91 -7.23 -58.01
CA TYR A 291 30.81 -7.72 -56.64
C TYR A 291 30.87 -6.61 -55.59
N ARG A 292 31.85 -5.70 -55.70
CA ARG A 292 32.02 -4.62 -54.73
C ARG A 292 30.86 -3.62 -54.72
N ARG A 293 30.31 -3.28 -55.89
CA ARG A 293 29.17 -2.37 -55.98
C ARG A 293 27.91 -2.98 -55.37
N GLY A 294 27.78 -4.31 -55.45
CA GLY A 294 26.73 -5.07 -54.76
C GLY A 294 26.81 -4.96 -53.25
N ILE A 295 27.99 -5.19 -52.68
CA ILE A 295 28.20 -5.13 -51.22
C ILE A 295 27.93 -3.74 -50.66
N ASN A 296 28.36 -2.67 -51.34
CA ASN A 296 28.13 -1.30 -50.86
C ASN A 296 26.63 -0.95 -50.76
N ASN A 297 25.80 -1.39 -51.70
CA ASN A 297 24.36 -1.16 -51.63
C ASN A 297 23.71 -1.91 -50.46
N ILE A 298 24.11 -3.17 -50.25
CA ILE A 298 23.64 -3.99 -49.12
C ILE A 298 24.03 -3.35 -47.78
N LEU A 299 25.25 -2.80 -47.67
CA LEU A 299 25.70 -2.09 -46.46
C LEU A 299 24.86 -0.84 -46.17
N VAL A 300 24.53 -0.05 -47.19
CA VAL A 300 23.65 1.12 -47.03
C VAL A 300 22.27 0.73 -46.49
N LEU A 301 21.70 -0.36 -47.02
CA LEU A 301 20.40 -0.88 -46.56
C LEU A 301 20.45 -1.40 -45.12
N LEU A 302 21.54 -2.09 -44.74
CA LEU A 302 21.74 -2.58 -43.37
C LEU A 302 21.88 -1.43 -42.36
N ILE A 303 22.69 -0.42 -42.67
CA ILE A 303 22.94 0.72 -41.78
C ILE A 303 21.68 1.60 -41.66
N GLY A 304 20.99 1.86 -42.78
CA GLY A 304 19.81 2.73 -42.81
C GLY A 304 18.52 2.06 -42.36
N GLY A 305 18.41 0.74 -42.47
CA GLY A 305 17.16 0.01 -42.20
C GLY A 305 16.85 -0.23 -40.72
N ILE A 306 17.86 -0.14 -39.84
CA ILE A 306 17.73 -0.56 -38.44
C ILE A 306 17.47 0.66 -37.54
N PRO A 307 16.30 0.74 -36.87
CA PRO A 307 15.98 1.84 -35.96
C PRO A 307 16.61 1.63 -34.57
N ILE A 308 17.94 1.70 -34.50
CA ILE A 308 18.73 1.40 -33.28
C ILE A 308 18.32 2.31 -32.10
N ALA A 309 17.93 3.56 -32.37
CA ALA A 309 17.57 4.54 -31.35
C ALA A 309 16.19 4.31 -30.70
N MET A 310 15.30 3.52 -31.32
CA MET A 310 13.90 3.39 -30.87
C MET A 310 13.76 2.88 -29.43
N PRO A 311 14.46 1.81 -28.98
CA PRO A 311 14.37 1.33 -27.60
C PRO A 311 14.74 2.40 -26.58
N THR A 312 15.82 3.14 -26.85
CA THR A 312 16.31 4.22 -26.00
C THR A 312 15.30 5.35 -25.93
N VAL A 313 14.82 5.84 -27.07
CA VAL A 313 13.85 6.95 -27.14
C VAL A 313 12.57 6.61 -26.37
N LEU A 314 12.05 5.40 -26.51
CA LEU A 314 10.85 4.97 -25.78
C LEU A 314 11.08 4.92 -24.27
N SER A 315 12.19 4.32 -23.82
CA SER A 315 12.53 4.23 -22.40
C SER A 315 12.69 5.62 -21.75
N VAL A 316 13.36 6.54 -22.45
CA VAL A 316 13.54 7.93 -22.00
C VAL A 316 12.21 8.68 -21.95
N THR A 317 11.38 8.53 -22.99
CA THR A 317 10.06 9.18 -23.04
C THR A 317 9.19 8.76 -21.87
N LEU A 318 9.15 7.45 -21.57
CA LEU A 318 8.37 6.94 -20.44
C LEU A 318 8.93 7.40 -19.08
N ALA A 319 10.25 7.48 -18.94
CA ALA A 319 10.86 7.99 -17.71
C ALA A 319 10.58 9.49 -17.48
N ILE A 320 10.59 10.30 -18.55
CA ILE A 320 10.19 11.70 -18.49
C ILE A 320 8.70 11.81 -18.13
N GLY A 321 7.84 10.97 -18.73
CA GLY A 321 6.42 10.90 -18.39
C GLY A 321 6.19 10.54 -16.92
N ALA A 322 6.93 9.57 -16.38
CA ALA A 322 6.85 9.19 -14.96
C ALA A 322 7.23 10.36 -14.04
N ARG A 323 8.24 11.13 -14.41
CA ARG A 323 8.63 12.34 -13.68
C ARG A 323 7.55 13.42 -13.73
N GLN A 324 6.99 13.70 -14.91
CA GLN A 324 5.92 14.69 -15.07
C GLN A 324 4.67 14.32 -14.25
N LEU A 325 4.28 13.04 -14.24
CA LEU A 325 3.18 12.55 -13.41
C LEU A 325 3.48 12.72 -11.91
N SER A 326 4.71 12.49 -11.49
CA SER A 326 5.10 12.69 -10.11
C SER A 326 5.09 14.15 -9.68
N GLU A 327 5.41 15.09 -10.58
CA GLU A 327 5.25 16.53 -10.32
C GLU A 327 3.77 16.89 -10.08
N HIS A 328 2.84 16.11 -10.65
CA HIS A 328 1.40 16.18 -10.38
C HIS A 328 0.94 15.28 -9.22
N LYS A 329 1.87 14.81 -8.37
CA LYS A 329 1.62 13.92 -7.21
C LYS A 329 1.05 12.54 -7.57
N ALA A 330 1.14 12.12 -8.83
CA ALA A 330 0.82 10.76 -9.27
C ALA A 330 2.12 9.96 -9.43
N ILE A 331 2.40 9.04 -8.49
CA ILE A 331 3.68 8.33 -8.48
C ILE A 331 3.56 7.02 -9.24
N VAL A 332 4.42 6.84 -10.24
CA VAL A 332 4.46 5.66 -11.11
C VAL A 332 5.43 4.63 -10.55
N THR A 333 4.93 3.51 -10.04
CA THR A 333 5.74 2.40 -9.49
C THR A 333 6.42 1.56 -10.57
N HIS A 334 5.76 1.40 -11.72
CA HIS A 334 6.29 0.69 -12.88
C HIS A 334 6.15 1.56 -14.12
N VAL A 335 7.24 1.73 -14.88
CA VAL A 335 7.28 2.61 -16.05
C VAL A 335 6.25 2.21 -17.12
N THR A 336 5.90 0.92 -17.20
CA THR A 336 4.85 0.38 -18.09
C THR A 336 3.43 0.79 -17.69
N ALA A 337 3.20 1.22 -16.45
CA ALA A 337 1.88 1.63 -15.99
C ALA A 337 1.35 2.88 -16.73
N ILE A 338 2.24 3.69 -17.32
CA ILE A 338 1.85 4.85 -18.15
C ILE A 338 1.13 4.38 -19.42
N GLU A 339 1.63 3.32 -20.05
CA GLU A 339 1.02 2.71 -21.23
C GLU A 339 -0.30 2.04 -20.87
N GLU A 340 -0.32 1.28 -19.77
CA GLU A 340 -1.53 0.62 -19.27
C GLU A 340 -2.62 1.65 -18.96
N LEU A 341 -2.28 2.75 -18.27
CA LEU A 341 -3.20 3.84 -17.94
C LEU A 341 -3.75 4.51 -19.20
N ALA A 342 -2.93 4.69 -20.23
CA ALA A 342 -3.37 5.23 -21.53
C ALA A 342 -4.32 4.27 -22.27
N ALA A 343 -4.23 2.96 -21.99
CA ALA A 343 -5.08 1.93 -22.58
C ALA A 343 -6.33 1.59 -21.72
N VAL A 344 -6.49 2.19 -20.54
CA VAL A 344 -7.64 1.93 -19.66
C VAL A 344 -8.95 2.28 -20.37
N THR A 345 -9.92 1.37 -20.24
CA THR A 345 -11.29 1.54 -20.76
C THR A 345 -12.37 1.42 -19.68
N ILE A 346 -12.01 0.91 -18.50
CA ILE A 346 -12.89 0.72 -17.35
C ILE A 346 -12.11 1.17 -16.13
N LEU A 347 -12.66 2.15 -15.41
CA LEU A 347 -12.10 2.62 -14.15
C LEU A 347 -12.97 2.12 -13.01
N CYS A 348 -12.44 1.15 -12.27
CA CYS A 348 -13.05 0.67 -11.04
C CYS A 348 -12.48 1.47 -9.88
N SER A 349 -13.26 2.39 -9.32
CA SER A 349 -12.86 3.18 -8.17
C SER A 349 -13.52 2.62 -6.92
N ASP A 350 -12.74 2.44 -5.84
CA ASP A 350 -13.33 2.30 -4.51
C ASP A 350 -14.09 3.60 -4.16
N LYS A 351 -15.17 3.49 -3.39
CA LYS A 351 -15.87 4.66 -2.86
C LYS A 351 -15.10 5.28 -1.70
N THR A 352 -14.75 4.46 -0.72
CA THR A 352 -14.29 4.96 0.59
C THR A 352 -12.83 5.40 0.49
N GLY A 353 -12.55 6.66 0.79
CA GLY A 353 -11.18 7.20 0.77
C GLY A 353 -10.66 7.58 -0.62
N THR A 354 -11.29 7.12 -1.70
CA THR A 354 -11.00 7.58 -3.07
C THR A 354 -11.98 8.65 -3.51
N LEU A 355 -13.28 8.34 -3.60
CA LEU A 355 -14.32 9.32 -3.96
C LEU A 355 -14.80 10.15 -2.77
N THR A 356 -14.61 9.64 -1.57
CA THR A 356 -15.02 10.30 -0.33
C THR A 356 -13.81 10.70 0.51
N LEU A 357 -14.03 11.61 1.45
CA LEU A 357 -12.97 12.09 2.35
C LEU A 357 -12.58 11.07 3.43
N ASN A 358 -13.26 9.91 3.49
CA ASN A 358 -13.12 8.91 4.56
C ASN A 358 -13.23 9.58 5.96
N ARG A 359 -14.12 10.57 6.05
CA ARG A 359 -14.35 11.36 7.26
C ARG A 359 -15.84 11.52 7.43
N LEU A 360 -16.40 10.81 8.38
CA LEU A 360 -17.82 10.92 8.71
C LEU A 360 -18.12 12.35 9.20
N VAL A 361 -19.24 12.90 8.74
CA VAL A 361 -19.77 14.21 9.15
C VAL A 361 -21.26 14.06 9.47
N VAL A 362 -21.74 14.79 10.48
CA VAL A 362 -23.17 14.90 10.78
C VAL A 362 -23.79 16.03 9.95
N ASP A 363 -24.87 15.73 9.23
CA ASP A 363 -25.67 16.77 8.57
C ASP A 363 -26.56 17.49 9.60
N LYS A 364 -26.10 18.66 10.08
CA LYS A 364 -26.75 19.43 11.15
C LYS A 364 -28.16 19.88 10.79
N ASP A 365 -28.43 20.15 9.51
CA ASP A 365 -29.70 20.70 9.04
C ASP A 365 -30.78 19.62 8.94
N THR A 366 -30.38 18.36 8.78
CA THR A 366 -31.26 17.19 8.61
C THR A 366 -31.53 16.45 9.94
N ILE A 367 -31.02 16.90 11.08
CA ILE A 367 -31.23 16.25 12.40
C ILE A 367 -32.73 16.20 12.75
N LYS A 368 -33.25 15.00 13.01
CA LYS A 368 -34.65 14.79 13.43
C LYS A 368 -34.74 14.77 14.95
N LYS A 369 -35.77 15.45 15.48
CA LYS A 369 -35.99 15.66 16.92
C LYS A 369 -37.27 14.95 17.35
N TYR A 370 -37.21 14.18 18.45
CA TYR A 370 -38.36 13.46 19.01
C TYR A 370 -38.72 13.93 20.43
N ALA A 371 -37.88 14.77 21.03
CA ALA A 371 -38.12 15.47 22.28
C ALA A 371 -38.04 16.99 22.06
N ASP A 372 -38.58 17.76 23.01
CA ASP A 372 -38.51 19.23 23.01
C ASP A 372 -37.11 19.71 23.44
N ILE A 373 -36.11 19.30 22.67
CA ILE A 373 -34.67 19.50 22.92
C ILE A 373 -34.05 20.07 21.64
N GLY A 374 -33.14 21.04 21.78
CA GLY A 374 -32.47 21.66 20.65
C GLY A 374 -31.52 20.70 19.92
N SER A 375 -31.29 20.89 18.62
CA SER A 375 -30.37 20.04 17.84
C SER A 375 -28.94 20.05 18.41
N GLY A 376 -28.49 21.20 18.96
CA GLY A 376 -27.20 21.32 19.62
C GLY A 376 -27.07 20.49 20.90
N GLU A 377 -28.15 20.34 21.67
CA GLU A 377 -28.17 19.51 22.87
C GLU A 377 -28.19 18.02 22.53
N ILE A 378 -28.89 17.62 21.47
CA ILE A 378 -28.84 16.23 20.97
C ILE A 378 -27.41 15.85 20.55
N ILE A 379 -26.70 16.75 19.86
CA ILE A 379 -25.28 16.56 19.52
C ILE A 379 -24.43 16.48 20.79
N ARG A 380 -24.68 17.34 21.80
CA ARG A 380 -23.98 17.30 23.08
C ARG A 380 -24.18 15.95 23.78
N TYR A 381 -25.41 15.44 23.85
CA TYR A 381 -25.70 14.14 24.45
C TYR A 381 -25.04 12.98 23.70
N ALA A 382 -25.06 13.02 22.36
CA ALA A 382 -24.33 12.06 21.54
C ALA A 382 -22.80 12.14 21.79
N ALA A 383 -22.26 13.34 21.96
CA ALA A 383 -20.84 13.58 22.24
C ALA A 383 -20.45 13.07 23.64
N ILE A 384 -21.28 13.30 24.67
CA ILE A 384 -21.05 12.79 26.03
C ILE A 384 -21.00 11.25 26.03
N ALA A 385 -21.89 10.61 25.27
CA ALA A 385 -21.90 9.15 25.06
C ALA A 385 -20.81 8.62 24.10
N SER A 386 -19.87 9.47 23.68
CA SER A 386 -18.70 9.06 22.88
C SER A 386 -17.49 8.77 23.77
N ARG A 387 -16.58 7.93 23.29
CA ARG A 387 -15.28 7.73 23.94
C ARG A 387 -14.39 8.94 23.64
N LEU A 388 -13.74 9.51 24.66
CA LEU A 388 -12.83 10.66 24.49
C LEU A 388 -11.39 10.23 24.17
N GLU A 389 -10.99 9.06 24.67
CA GLU A 389 -9.67 8.46 24.46
C GLU A 389 -9.77 7.42 23.35
N HIS A 390 -8.97 7.53 22.29
CA HIS A 390 -9.03 6.66 21.10
C HIS A 390 -10.47 6.48 20.55
N PRO A 391 -11.13 7.59 20.13
CA PRO A 391 -12.49 7.53 19.57
C PRO A 391 -12.53 6.74 18.27
N ASP A 392 -13.64 6.04 18.04
CA ASP A 392 -13.93 5.47 16.71
C ASP A 392 -14.29 6.58 15.70
N ALA A 393 -14.51 6.21 14.43
CA ALA A 393 -14.82 7.17 13.37
C ALA A 393 -16.15 7.93 13.62
N ILE A 394 -17.12 7.30 14.28
CA ILE A 394 -18.43 7.88 14.58
C ILE A 394 -18.32 8.85 15.76
N ASP A 395 -17.63 8.44 16.82
CA ASP A 395 -17.31 9.24 18.00
C ASP A 395 -16.52 10.49 17.61
N THR A 396 -15.49 10.32 16.76
CA THR A 396 -14.69 11.44 16.23
C THR A 396 -15.56 12.41 15.44
N CYS A 397 -16.47 11.91 14.62
CA CYS A 397 -17.43 12.72 13.86
C CYS A 397 -18.36 13.52 14.78
N ILE A 398 -18.92 12.91 15.82
CA ILE A 398 -19.85 13.57 16.73
C ILE A 398 -19.11 14.63 17.58
N ILE A 399 -17.93 14.29 18.10
CA ILE A 399 -17.11 15.22 18.90
C ILE A 399 -16.68 16.43 18.06
N SER A 400 -16.21 16.20 16.82
CA SER A 400 -15.84 17.30 15.91
C SER A 400 -17.03 18.14 15.48
N THR A 401 -18.23 17.55 15.37
CA THR A 401 -19.48 18.27 15.08
C THR A 401 -19.88 19.21 16.21
N PHE A 402 -19.65 18.80 17.47
CA PHE A 402 -19.86 19.63 18.66
C PHE A 402 -18.84 20.78 18.74
N GLY A 403 -17.58 20.53 18.36
CA GLY A 403 -16.54 21.55 18.16
C GLY A 403 -15.41 21.45 19.18
N ASP A 404 -15.70 21.60 20.47
CA ASP A 404 -14.67 21.70 21.52
C ASP A 404 -14.65 20.43 22.40
N LYS A 405 -13.60 19.61 22.25
CA LYS A 405 -13.46 18.30 22.91
C LYS A 405 -13.45 18.42 24.43
N ASP A 406 -12.79 19.44 24.96
CA ASP A 406 -12.62 19.62 26.42
C ASP A 406 -13.92 20.07 27.09
N LYS A 407 -14.85 20.67 26.32
CA LYS A 407 -16.15 21.10 26.81
C LYS A 407 -17.24 20.03 26.74
N VAL A 408 -17.00 18.90 26.08
CA VAL A 408 -18.01 17.84 25.90
C VAL A 408 -18.55 17.35 27.25
N ARG A 409 -17.67 17.16 28.23
CA ARG A 409 -18.00 16.66 29.59
C ARG A 409 -17.84 17.73 30.67
N ASP A 410 -17.82 19.00 30.30
CA ASP A 410 -17.77 20.09 31.28
C ASP A 410 -19.05 20.10 32.14
N GLY A 411 -18.87 20.23 33.45
CA GLY A 411 -19.95 20.14 34.44
C GLY A 411 -20.50 18.73 34.68
N ILE A 412 -19.83 17.67 34.20
CA ILE A 412 -20.29 16.28 34.33
C ILE A 412 -19.20 15.41 34.98
N GLN A 413 -19.59 14.58 35.95
CA GLN A 413 -18.77 13.51 36.51
C GLN A 413 -19.16 12.16 35.92
N GLU A 414 -18.26 11.49 35.20
CA GLU A 414 -18.48 10.14 34.69
C GLU A 414 -18.51 9.12 35.83
N LEU A 415 -19.54 8.28 35.86
CA LEU A 415 -19.66 7.15 36.80
C LEU A 415 -19.37 5.80 36.13
N ASP A 416 -19.80 5.65 34.88
CA ASP A 416 -19.58 4.44 34.08
C ASP A 416 -19.67 4.73 32.58
N PHE A 417 -18.84 4.06 31.80
CA PHE A 417 -18.89 4.09 30.36
C PHE A 417 -18.81 2.67 29.79
N LYS A 418 -19.85 2.28 29.04
CA LYS A 418 -19.91 1.03 28.30
C LYS A 418 -19.63 1.32 26.83
N PRO A 419 -18.47 0.86 26.32
CA PRO A 419 -18.10 1.10 24.94
C PRO A 419 -18.97 0.32 23.95
N PHE A 420 -18.81 0.62 22.67
CA PHE A 420 -19.56 -0.04 21.62
C PHE A 420 -19.27 -1.54 21.64
N ASN A 421 -20.33 -2.34 21.60
CA ASN A 421 -20.21 -3.78 21.46
C ASN A 421 -21.08 -4.23 20.26
N PRO A 422 -20.51 -4.98 19.29
CA PRO A 422 -21.22 -5.39 18.06
C PRO A 422 -22.50 -6.21 18.28
N THR A 423 -22.63 -6.90 19.40
CA THR A 423 -23.83 -7.69 19.73
C THR A 423 -24.98 -6.80 20.20
N ILE A 424 -24.68 -5.78 21.00
CA ILE A 424 -25.67 -4.84 21.55
C ILE A 424 -25.83 -3.57 20.70
N LYS A 425 -24.94 -3.32 19.74
CA LYS A 425 -24.97 -2.24 18.74
C LYS A 425 -25.22 -0.83 19.30
N ARG A 426 -24.72 -0.56 20.53
CA ARG A 426 -24.87 0.72 21.22
C ARG A 426 -23.69 1.01 22.15
N THR A 427 -23.55 2.28 22.51
CA THR A 427 -22.71 2.78 23.61
C THR A 427 -23.62 3.33 24.70
N GLU A 428 -23.14 3.36 25.92
CA GLU A 428 -23.89 3.87 27.07
C GLU A 428 -22.95 4.55 28.05
N ILE A 429 -23.36 5.71 28.56
CA ILE A 429 -22.66 6.42 29.62
C ILE A 429 -23.62 6.74 30.74
N THR A 430 -23.19 6.51 31.98
CA THR A 430 -23.88 6.96 33.18
C THR A 430 -23.04 8.06 33.82
N TYR A 431 -23.64 9.21 34.06
CA TYR A 431 -22.95 10.37 34.58
C TYR A 431 -23.79 11.13 35.60
N LYS A 432 -23.10 11.90 36.45
CA LYS A 432 -23.69 12.78 37.44
C LYS A 432 -23.46 14.24 37.03
N GLU A 433 -24.52 15.02 37.00
CA GLU A 433 -24.43 16.44 36.70
C GLU A 433 -23.96 17.22 37.95
N THR A 434 -22.98 18.10 37.78
CA THR A 434 -22.29 18.76 38.91
C THR A 434 -23.14 19.89 39.50
N LYS A 435 -24.14 20.40 38.77
CA LYS A 435 -24.96 21.55 39.18
C LYS A 435 -26.06 21.18 40.17
N ASP A 436 -26.74 20.06 39.95
CA ASP A 436 -27.92 19.61 40.69
C ASP A 436 -27.72 18.23 41.34
N GLY A 437 -26.63 17.53 41.00
CA GLY A 437 -26.33 16.21 41.52
C GLY A 437 -27.21 15.10 40.94
N SER A 438 -27.99 15.38 39.90
CA SER A 438 -28.83 14.40 39.23
C SER A 438 -27.98 13.40 38.44
N VAL A 439 -28.45 12.15 38.33
CA VAL A 439 -27.77 11.10 37.58
C VAL A 439 -28.59 10.78 36.33
N HIS A 440 -27.91 10.84 35.19
CA HIS A 440 -28.50 10.57 33.89
C HIS A 440 -27.71 9.47 33.18
N ARG A 441 -28.40 8.73 32.32
CA ARG A 441 -27.84 7.70 31.47
C ARG A 441 -28.18 8.00 30.03
N ILE A 442 -27.17 8.09 29.16
CA ILE A 442 -27.35 8.32 27.73
C ILE A 442 -26.90 7.07 26.99
N SER A 443 -27.68 6.67 25.99
CA SER A 443 -27.27 5.65 25.05
C SER A 443 -27.41 6.16 23.61
N LYS A 444 -26.45 5.82 22.77
CA LYS A 444 -26.50 6.04 21.32
C LYS A 444 -26.13 4.78 20.58
N GLY A 445 -26.72 4.58 19.42
CA GLY A 445 -26.50 3.36 18.64
C GLY A 445 -27.44 3.22 17.46
N MET A 446 -27.58 1.99 16.98
CA MET A 446 -28.48 1.65 15.89
C MET A 446 -29.93 2.04 16.22
N SER A 447 -30.64 2.63 15.27
CA SER A 447 -31.99 3.18 15.45
C SER A 447 -32.97 2.18 16.06
N HIS A 448 -33.03 0.95 15.53
CA HIS A 448 -33.89 -0.11 16.08
C HIS A 448 -33.50 -0.52 17.50
N THR A 449 -32.21 -0.68 17.79
CA THR A 449 -31.75 -1.10 19.12
C THR A 449 -32.03 -0.05 20.20
N ILE A 450 -31.87 1.23 19.86
CA ILE A 450 -32.22 2.33 20.76
C ILE A 450 -33.75 2.43 20.92
N LEU A 451 -34.51 2.20 19.85
CA LEU A 451 -35.98 2.19 19.93
C LEU A 451 -36.51 1.06 20.83
N ASP A 452 -35.89 -0.13 20.79
CA ASP A 452 -36.24 -1.25 21.65
C ASP A 452 -35.90 -0.97 23.13
N LEU A 453 -34.84 -0.19 23.36
CA LEU A 453 -34.46 0.26 24.70
C LEU A 453 -35.41 1.32 25.27
N CYS A 454 -36.04 2.13 24.41
CA CYS A 454 -36.94 3.19 24.85
C CYS A 454 -38.25 2.61 25.41
N THR A 455 -38.57 2.97 26.64
CA THR A 455 -39.82 2.58 27.33
C THR A 455 -40.65 3.79 27.73
N ARG A 456 -40.05 4.98 27.81
CA ARG A 456 -40.71 6.22 28.21
C ARG A 456 -41.17 7.02 26.99
N ASP A 457 -42.39 7.53 27.06
CA ASP A 457 -43.07 8.29 25.99
C ASP A 457 -43.18 7.57 24.64
N LYS A 458 -42.99 6.25 24.61
CA LYS A 458 -43.03 5.43 23.39
C LYS A 458 -44.46 5.33 22.86
N THR A 459 -44.73 6.01 21.76
CA THR A 459 -46.01 5.97 21.04
C THR A 459 -45.85 5.28 19.68
N ASP A 460 -46.89 4.58 19.22
CA ASP A 460 -46.89 3.94 17.90
C ASP A 460 -46.64 4.93 16.76
N GLN A 461 -47.04 6.19 16.94
CA GLN A 461 -46.81 7.27 15.99
C GLN A 461 -45.32 7.64 15.90
N GLN A 462 -44.60 7.71 17.03
CA GLN A 462 -43.15 7.96 17.03
C GLN A 462 -42.37 6.82 16.39
N ILE A 463 -42.77 5.56 16.61
CA ILE A 463 -42.14 4.39 15.98
C ILE A 463 -42.25 4.49 14.46
N LYS A 464 -43.46 4.78 13.96
CA LYS A 464 -43.69 4.97 12.51
C LYS A 464 -42.89 6.13 11.95
N GLN A 465 -42.84 7.25 12.68
CA GLN A 465 -42.07 8.43 12.27
C GLN A 465 -40.57 8.13 12.20
N LEU A 466 -40.01 7.48 13.22
CA LEU A 466 -38.60 7.09 13.25
C LEU A 466 -38.24 6.19 12.07
N ASN A 467 -39.04 5.16 11.79
CA ASN A 467 -38.79 4.27 10.67
C ASN A 467 -38.83 5.03 9.33
N ALA A 468 -39.81 5.92 9.14
CA ALA A 468 -39.90 6.75 7.94
C ALA A 468 -38.68 7.69 7.79
N ASP A 469 -38.20 8.30 8.88
CA ASP A 469 -37.01 9.14 8.87
C ASP A 469 -35.73 8.33 8.59
N VAL A 470 -35.63 7.10 9.09
CA VAL A 470 -34.53 6.17 8.79
C VAL A 470 -34.54 5.77 7.30
N ASP A 471 -35.72 5.50 6.73
CA ASP A 471 -35.87 5.20 5.31
C ASP A 471 -35.53 6.41 4.43
N GLU A 472 -35.92 7.63 4.85
CA GLU A 472 -35.52 8.88 4.19
C GLU A 472 -34.00 9.03 4.18
N PHE A 473 -33.34 8.79 5.32
CA PHE A 473 -31.89 8.86 5.44
C PHE A 473 -31.21 7.82 4.55
N ALA A 474 -31.70 6.58 4.55
CA ALA A 474 -31.19 5.51 3.69
C ALA A 474 -31.35 5.86 2.19
N GLY A 475 -32.49 6.41 1.78
CA GLY A 475 -32.75 6.86 0.41
C GLY A 475 -31.80 7.98 -0.04
N ARG A 476 -31.32 8.81 0.89
CA ARG A 476 -30.30 9.85 0.65
C ARG A 476 -28.86 9.35 0.83
N GLY A 477 -28.66 8.08 1.22
CA GLY A 477 -27.34 7.50 1.50
C GLY A 477 -26.72 7.95 2.84
N LEU A 478 -27.54 8.47 3.76
CA LEU A 478 -27.15 8.88 5.11
C LEU A 478 -27.34 7.71 6.07
N ARG A 479 -26.40 7.52 7.00
CA ARG A 479 -26.50 6.56 8.11
C ARG A 479 -27.25 7.21 9.26
N ALA A 480 -28.15 6.47 9.90
CA ALA A 480 -28.98 6.98 10.99
C ALA A 480 -28.44 6.51 12.36
N LEU A 481 -28.13 7.44 13.26
CA LEU A 481 -27.70 7.16 14.62
C LEU A 481 -28.72 7.72 15.61
N ALA A 482 -29.37 6.85 16.39
CA ALA A 482 -30.35 7.28 17.38
C ALA A 482 -29.69 7.56 18.72
N VAL A 483 -30.25 8.50 19.47
CA VAL A 483 -29.82 8.84 20.84
C VAL A 483 -31.03 8.83 21.76
N ALA A 484 -30.85 8.27 22.95
CA ALA A 484 -31.84 8.24 24.01
C ALA A 484 -31.23 8.59 25.36
N ILE A 485 -32.05 9.16 26.24
CA ILE A 485 -31.68 9.55 27.60
C ILE A 485 -32.63 8.92 28.63
N GLU A 486 -32.10 8.55 29.78
CA GLU A 486 -32.82 8.02 30.93
C GLU A 486 -32.39 8.80 32.18
N ASP A 487 -33.35 9.14 33.03
CA ASP A 487 -33.08 9.69 34.37
C ASP A 487 -32.96 8.54 35.38
N VAL A 488 -31.97 8.59 36.28
CA VAL A 488 -31.71 7.57 37.30
C VAL A 488 -31.98 8.18 38.70
N PRO A 489 -33.22 8.10 39.23
CA PRO A 489 -33.61 8.80 40.45
C PRO A 489 -32.92 8.29 41.72
N SER A 490 -32.43 7.05 41.66
CA SER A 490 -31.70 6.42 42.77
C SER A 490 -30.32 7.04 43.00
N GLY A 491 -29.77 7.78 42.04
CA GLY A 491 -28.46 8.42 42.16
C GLY A 491 -27.27 7.46 42.17
N GLU A 492 -27.51 6.15 42.02
CA GLU A 492 -26.49 5.10 41.97
C GLU A 492 -26.21 4.67 40.52
N LYS A 493 -24.98 4.23 40.27
CA LYS A 493 -24.51 3.78 38.94
C LYS A 493 -25.40 2.69 38.31
N ASP A 494 -25.73 1.66 39.10
CA ASP A 494 -26.53 0.50 38.67
C ASP A 494 -28.02 0.64 39.05
N GLY A 495 -28.44 1.84 39.42
CA GLY A 495 -29.80 2.15 39.79
C GLY A 495 -30.80 1.86 38.65
N LYS A 496 -32.00 1.42 39.01
CA LYS A 496 -33.14 1.39 38.07
C LYS A 496 -33.47 2.83 37.67
N GLY A 497 -33.39 3.10 36.37
CA GLY A 497 -33.83 4.36 35.80
C GLY A 497 -35.32 4.34 35.46
N ASN A 498 -35.83 5.51 35.06
CA ASN A 498 -37.24 5.73 34.71
C ASN A 498 -37.61 5.28 33.29
N GLY A 499 -36.70 4.58 32.59
CA GLY A 499 -36.85 4.20 31.20
C GLY A 499 -36.24 5.22 30.24
N PHE A 500 -35.63 4.71 29.17
CA PHE A 500 -35.05 5.54 28.12
C PHE A 500 -36.15 6.24 27.30
N LYS A 501 -35.89 7.50 26.99
CA LYS A 501 -36.68 8.36 26.11
C LYS A 501 -35.84 8.69 24.87
N LEU A 502 -36.41 8.47 23.69
CA LEU A 502 -35.79 8.83 22.41
C LEU A 502 -35.72 10.35 22.27
N ILE A 503 -34.53 10.90 22.03
CA ILE A 503 -34.33 12.35 21.91
C ILE A 503 -34.15 12.81 20.47
N GLY A 504 -33.45 12.04 19.64
CA GLY A 504 -33.16 12.45 18.27
C GLY A 504 -32.48 11.38 17.42
N LEU A 505 -32.43 11.66 16.12
CA LEU A 505 -31.76 10.86 15.10
C LEU A 505 -30.76 11.75 14.35
N LEU A 506 -29.49 11.37 14.41
CA LEU A 506 -28.40 12.06 13.71
C LEU A 506 -28.13 11.39 12.36
N PRO A 507 -28.22 12.13 11.24
CA PRO A 507 -27.75 11.68 9.94
C PRO A 507 -26.23 11.82 9.84
N ILE A 508 -25.55 10.72 9.57
CA ILE A 508 -24.09 10.65 9.42
C ILE A 508 -23.76 10.18 8.01
N TYR A 509 -22.86 10.87 7.32
CA TYR A 509 -22.42 10.46 5.99
C TYR A 509 -20.94 10.75 5.77
N ASP A 510 -20.38 10.12 4.74
CA ASP A 510 -19.03 10.40 4.28
C ASP A 510 -19.13 11.30 3.03
N PRO A 511 -18.77 12.59 3.12
CA PRO A 511 -18.91 13.53 2.02
C PRO A 511 -17.98 13.15 0.86
N PRO A 512 -18.41 13.36 -0.40
CA PRO A 512 -17.53 13.24 -1.55
C PRO A 512 -16.43 14.31 -1.49
N ARG A 513 -15.30 14.06 -2.15
CA ARG A 513 -14.28 15.11 -2.33
C ARG A 513 -14.82 16.21 -3.25
N GLU A 514 -14.29 17.42 -3.10
CA GLU A 514 -14.73 18.60 -3.88
C GLU A 514 -14.58 18.39 -5.39
N ASP A 515 -13.54 17.65 -5.79
CA ASP A 515 -13.18 17.34 -7.18
C ASP A 515 -13.84 16.06 -7.74
N THR A 516 -14.55 15.28 -6.91
CA THR A 516 -15.06 13.96 -7.32
C THR A 516 -16.05 14.06 -8.48
N LYS A 517 -16.96 15.04 -8.43
CA LYS A 517 -17.96 15.24 -9.49
C LYS A 517 -17.28 15.62 -10.81
N GLU A 518 -16.41 16.62 -10.78
CA GLU A 518 -15.68 17.08 -11.97
C GLU A 518 -14.80 15.97 -12.53
N THR A 519 -14.15 15.17 -11.68
CA THR A 519 -13.31 14.04 -12.10
C THR A 519 -14.11 12.98 -12.83
N ILE A 520 -15.31 12.63 -12.33
CA ILE A 520 -16.20 11.65 -12.98
C ILE A 520 -16.70 12.21 -14.32
N GLU A 521 -17.14 13.47 -14.36
CA GLU A 521 -17.61 14.12 -15.59
C GLU A 521 -16.50 14.17 -16.65
N ARG A 522 -15.29 14.59 -16.26
CA ARG A 522 -14.13 14.66 -17.16
C ARG A 522 -13.66 13.29 -17.62
N ALA A 523 -13.72 12.28 -16.75
CA ALA A 523 -13.44 10.91 -17.16
C ALA A 523 -14.45 10.48 -18.25
N LEU A 524 -15.74 10.69 -18.04
CA LEU A 524 -16.77 10.36 -19.04
C LEU A 524 -16.56 11.10 -20.37
N GLU A 525 -16.20 12.38 -20.34
CA GLU A 525 -15.91 13.21 -21.52
C GLU A 525 -14.70 12.72 -22.34
N LEU A 526 -13.66 12.21 -21.67
CA LEU A 526 -12.47 11.65 -22.32
C LEU A 526 -12.76 10.36 -23.10
N GLY A 527 -13.99 9.85 -23.05
CA GLY A 527 -14.51 8.83 -23.95
C GLY A 527 -13.88 7.46 -23.70
N LYS A 528 -14.55 6.67 -22.83
CA LYS A 528 -14.32 5.26 -22.45
C LYS A 528 -13.90 5.07 -20.99
N TYR A 529 -14.73 5.49 -20.05
CA TYR A 529 -14.71 4.85 -18.73
C TYR A 529 -16.12 4.38 -18.42
N LEU A 530 -16.35 3.06 -18.43
CA LEU A 530 -17.37 2.53 -17.53
C LEU A 530 -16.83 2.73 -16.12
N PHE A 531 -17.44 3.66 -15.39
CA PHE A 531 -17.04 3.96 -14.02
C PHE A 531 -17.79 3.01 -13.09
N TYR A 532 -17.09 2.01 -12.57
CA TYR A 532 -17.66 1.14 -11.53
C TYR A 532 -17.24 1.67 -10.17
N ILE A 533 -18.23 2.04 -9.36
CA ILE A 533 -18.02 2.34 -7.95
C ILE A 533 -18.06 1.01 -7.21
N LEU A 534 -16.89 0.52 -6.81
CA LEU A 534 -16.80 -0.60 -5.89
C LEU A 534 -17.22 -0.09 -4.52
N VAL A 535 -18.44 -0.44 -4.11
CA VAL A 535 -18.87 -0.28 -2.73
C VAL A 535 -18.39 -1.52 -2.00
N PRO A 536 -17.45 -1.42 -1.03
CA PRO A 536 -17.12 -2.57 -0.22
C PRO A 536 -18.39 -3.07 0.46
N ILE A 537 -18.77 -4.32 0.15
CA ILE A 537 -19.93 -5.02 0.75
C ILE A 537 -19.70 -5.30 2.25
N PHE A 538 -18.53 -4.98 2.79
CA PHE A 538 -18.17 -5.18 4.18
C PHE A 538 -18.53 -3.97 5.05
N MET A 539 -19.75 -3.97 5.60
CA MET A 539 -20.11 -3.43 6.93
C MET A 539 -21.60 -3.65 7.21
N ILE A 540 -22.04 -4.93 7.23
CA ILE A 540 -23.31 -5.34 7.86
C ILE A 540 -23.00 -5.98 9.20
#